data_AF-A0A7J4EU80-F1
#
_entry.id   AF-A0A7J4EU80-F1
#
_cell.length_a   1.000
_cell.length_b   1.000
_cell.length_c   1.000
_cell.angle_alpha   90.00
_cell.angle_beta   90.00
_cell.angle_gamma   90.00
#
_symmetry.space_group_name_H-M   'P 1'
#
loop_
_entity.id
_entity.type
_entity.pdbx_description
1 polymer ?
#
loop_
_entity_poly.entity_id
_entity_poly.type
_entity_poly.pdbx_seq_one_letter_code
_entity_poly.pdbx_strand_id
1 'polypeptide(L)'
;MNDKGQIIVILAVIICILLASLSLLYAQNMLAGNESAYSQLSSPAHEIENLRDMIDELKELAEDNANNPDAFMRYAEALNEQVKALYASHGSYADIEVYNVSLGCADDNCVVKYIKSFNVRIVFSNPEIDYEEVQFVQV
;
A
#
# COMPACT_ATOMS: atom_id res chain seq x y z
N MET A 1 -33.25 -52.05 16.74
CA MET A 1 -32.79 -50.67 16.49
C MET A 1 -31.42 -50.75 15.86
N ASN A 2 -31.16 -49.95 14.83
CA ASN A 2 -30.05 -50.16 13.90
C ASN A 2 -28.83 -49.34 14.36
N ASP A 3 -28.05 -49.89 15.29
CA ASP A 3 -26.95 -49.20 16.01
C ASP A 3 -25.91 -48.56 15.07
N LYS A 4 -25.70 -49.15 13.89
CA LYS A 4 -24.79 -48.62 12.86
C LYS A 4 -25.25 -47.28 12.28
N GLY A 5 -26.55 -47.06 12.12
CA GLY A 5 -27.09 -45.79 11.61
C GLY A 5 -26.96 -44.66 12.63
N GLN A 6 -27.10 -44.98 13.91
CA GLN A 6 -26.97 -44.03 15.01
C GLN A 6 -25.53 -43.52 15.17
N ILE A 7 -24.54 -44.40 14.98
CA ILE A 7 -23.11 -44.04 15.02
C ILE A 7 -22.75 -43.06 13.89
N ILE A 8 -23.29 -43.26 12.68
CA ILE A 8 -23.02 -42.36 11.54
C ILE A 8 -23.61 -40.97 11.80
N VAL A 9 -24.82 -40.89 12.36
CA VAL A 9 -25.46 -39.61 12.68
C VAL A 9 -24.68 -38.87 13.77
N ILE A 10 -24.22 -39.57 14.81
CA ILE A 10 -23.43 -38.96 15.90
C ILE A 10 -22.09 -38.43 15.35
N LEU A 11 -21.41 -39.21 14.50
CA LEU A 11 -20.16 -38.79 13.88
C LEU A 11 -20.35 -37.53 13.01
N ALA A 12 -21.42 -37.48 12.22
CA ALA A 12 -21.73 -36.32 11.39
C ALA A 12 -21.99 -35.07 12.22
N VAL A 13 -22.70 -35.19 13.34
CA VAL A 13 -22.94 -34.07 14.28
C VAL A 13 -21.62 -33.57 14.88
N ILE A 14 -20.73 -34.47 15.30
CA ILE A 14 -19.40 -34.09 15.84
C ILE A 14 -18.59 -33.34 14.77
N ILE A 15 -18.58 -33.82 13.53
CA ILE A 15 -17.86 -33.15 12.43
C ILE A 15 -18.45 -31.76 12.16
N CYS A 16 -19.78 -31.60 12.18
CA CYS A 16 -20.42 -30.30 12.02
C CYS A 16 -20.04 -29.32 13.14
N ILE A 17 -19.98 -29.79 14.40
CA ILE A 17 -19.58 -28.95 15.54
C ILE A 17 -18.11 -28.53 15.39
N LEU A 18 -17.22 -29.43 14.97
CA LEU A 18 -15.81 -29.13 14.72
C LEU A 18 -15.63 -28.13 13.57
N LEU A 19 -16.40 -28.26 12.49
CA LEU A 19 -16.36 -27.30 11.37
C LEU A 19 -16.89 -25.92 11.79
N ALA A 20 -17.96 -25.87 12.58
CA ALA A 20 -18.52 -24.62 13.07
C ALA A 20 -17.55 -23.89 14.02
N SER A 21 -16.90 -24.62 14.94
CA SER A 21 -15.91 -24.02 15.84
C SER A 21 -14.67 -23.53 15.08
N LEU A 22 -14.19 -24.29 14.08
CA LEU A 22 -13.09 -23.87 13.22
C LEU A 22 -13.43 -22.60 12.41
N SER A 23 -14.64 -22.54 11.86
CA SER A 23 -15.14 -21.36 11.14
C SER A 23 -15.22 -20.13 12.03
N LEU A 24 -15.61 -20.30 13.30
CA LEU A 24 -15.74 -19.22 14.26
C LEU A 24 -14.37 -18.70 14.70
N LEU A 25 -13.40 -19.61 14.91
CA LEU A 25 -12.00 -19.26 15.18
C LEU A 25 -11.35 -18.56 13.98
N TYR A 26 -11.63 -19.02 12.76
CA TYR A 26 -11.16 -18.37 11.53
C TYR A 26 -11.72 -16.96 11.38
N ALA A 27 -13.01 -16.77 11.63
CA ALA A 27 -13.65 -15.45 11.62
C ALA A 27 -13.06 -14.52 12.70
N GLN A 28 -12.82 -15.02 13.91
CA GLN A 28 -12.16 -14.25 14.98
C GLN A 28 -10.73 -13.87 14.61
N ASN A 29 -9.97 -14.78 14.02
CA ASN A 29 -8.60 -14.50 13.58
C ASN A 29 -8.56 -13.51 12.41
N MET A 30 -9.52 -13.58 11.48
CA MET A 30 -9.66 -12.56 10.43
C MET A 30 -10.03 -11.20 11.02
N LEU A 31 -10.96 -11.14 11.98
CA LEU A 31 -11.36 -9.90 12.64
C LEU A 31 -10.21 -9.29 13.45
N ALA A 32 -9.48 -10.09 14.21
CA ALA A 32 -8.31 -9.65 14.97
C ALA A 32 -7.16 -9.21 14.03
N GLY A 33 -6.95 -9.91 12.92
CA GLY A 33 -6.01 -9.50 11.88
C GLY A 33 -6.40 -8.14 11.27
N ASN A 34 -7.70 -7.96 10.98
CA ASN A 34 -8.21 -6.70 10.45
C ASN A 34 -8.12 -5.57 11.48
N GLU A 35 -8.50 -5.79 12.73
CA GLU A 35 -8.33 -4.82 13.83
C GLU A 35 -6.87 -4.47 14.09
N SER A 36 -5.94 -5.42 13.98
CA SER A 36 -4.51 -5.15 14.12
C SER A 36 -3.96 -4.29 12.98
N ALA A 37 -4.44 -4.49 11.75
CA ALA A 37 -4.12 -3.64 10.60
C ALA A 37 -4.73 -2.23 10.79
N TYR A 38 -6.00 -2.15 11.19
CA TYR A 38 -6.65 -0.89 11.56
C TYR A 38 -5.93 -0.14 12.70
N SER A 39 -5.42 -0.86 13.70
CA SER A 39 -4.71 -0.28 14.84
C SER A 39 -3.33 0.26 14.46
N GLN A 40 -2.58 -0.44 13.60
CA GLN A 40 -1.29 0.06 13.10
C GLN A 40 -1.43 1.23 12.11
N LEU A 41 -2.56 1.28 11.39
CA LEU A 41 -2.96 2.40 10.54
C LEU A 41 -3.66 3.55 11.31
N SER A 42 -4.01 3.35 12.59
CA SER A 42 -4.85 4.31 13.34
C SER A 42 -4.16 5.60 13.76
N SER A 43 -2.84 5.73 13.58
CA SER A 43 -2.13 6.98 13.86
C SER A 43 -1.85 7.70 12.54
N PRO A 44 -2.54 8.81 12.24
CA PRO A 44 -2.28 9.58 11.03
C PRO A 44 -0.82 10.02 10.89
N ALA A 45 -0.12 10.20 12.01
CA ALA A 45 1.30 10.52 12.00
C ALA A 45 2.16 9.41 11.38
N HIS A 46 1.80 8.14 11.61
CA HIS A 46 2.53 7.00 11.05
C HIS A 46 2.20 6.77 9.58
N GLU A 47 0.95 7.02 9.17
CA GLU A 47 0.57 7.00 7.75
C GLU A 47 1.30 8.09 6.96
N ILE A 48 1.36 9.31 7.48
CA ILE A 48 2.14 10.41 6.86
C ILE A 48 3.63 10.08 6.83
N GLU A 49 4.17 9.44 7.87
CA GLU A 49 5.57 8.97 7.90
C GLU A 49 5.84 7.91 6.83
N ASN A 50 4.97 6.91 6.69
CA ASN A 50 5.09 5.91 5.62
C ASN A 50 5.01 6.53 4.22
N LEU A 51 4.15 7.53 4.01
CA LEU A 51 4.08 8.29 2.75
C LEU A 51 5.37 9.09 2.48
N ARG A 52 6.04 9.57 3.53
CA ARG A 52 7.35 10.25 3.42
C ARG A 52 8.48 9.27 3.14
N ASP A 53 8.48 8.09 3.74
CA ASP A 53 9.49 7.05 3.47
C ASP A 53 9.46 6.64 1.98
N MET A 54 8.27 6.63 1.36
CA MET A 54 8.14 6.41 -0.09
C MET A 54 8.82 7.49 -0.95
N ILE A 55 9.05 8.72 -0.43
CA ILE A 55 9.83 9.73 -1.14
C ILE A 55 11.30 9.32 -1.24
N ASP A 56 11.86 8.72 -0.19
CA ASP A 56 13.23 8.23 -0.21
C ASP A 56 13.36 7.04 -1.19
N GLU A 57 12.37 6.15 -1.24
CA GLU A 57 12.32 5.08 -2.26
C GLU A 57 12.23 5.64 -3.69
N LEU A 58 11.40 6.67 -3.91
CA LEU A 58 11.31 7.34 -5.21
C LEU A 58 12.64 8.01 -5.60
N LYS A 59 13.37 8.54 -4.63
CA LYS A 59 14.70 9.12 -4.85
C LYS A 59 15.71 8.04 -5.27
N GLU A 60 15.79 6.93 -4.53
CA GLU A 60 16.67 5.80 -4.87
C GLU A 60 16.34 5.26 -6.27
N LEU A 61 15.04 5.12 -6.58
CA LEU A 61 14.59 4.66 -7.89
C LEU A 61 14.94 5.63 -9.03
N ALA A 62 14.93 6.94 -8.76
CA ALA A 62 15.37 7.96 -9.70
C ALA A 62 16.89 7.94 -9.92
N GLU A 63 17.68 7.61 -8.89
CA GLU A 63 19.13 7.41 -9.01
C GLU A 63 19.45 6.14 -9.82
N ASP A 64 18.78 5.01 -9.52
CA ASP A 64 18.96 3.73 -10.21
C ASP A 64 18.50 3.79 -11.67
N ASN A 65 17.41 4.51 -11.94
CA ASN A 65 16.86 4.70 -13.28
C ASN A 65 17.21 6.07 -13.85
N ALA A 66 18.32 6.68 -13.41
CA ALA A 66 18.70 8.03 -13.82
C ALA A 66 18.60 8.20 -15.33
N ASN A 67 19.12 7.26 -16.11
CA ASN A 67 19.16 7.32 -17.58
C ASN A 67 17.84 6.97 -18.30
N ASN A 68 16.75 6.73 -17.57
CA ASN A 68 15.44 6.39 -18.14
C ASN A 68 14.29 7.13 -17.42
N PRO A 69 14.12 8.43 -17.68
CA PRO A 69 13.08 9.24 -17.04
C PRO A 69 11.66 8.75 -17.31
N ASP A 70 11.40 8.19 -18.50
CA ASP A 70 10.08 7.67 -18.88
C ASP A 70 9.71 6.43 -18.05
N ALA A 71 10.68 5.55 -17.77
CA ALA A 71 10.46 4.39 -16.90
C ALA A 71 10.21 4.81 -15.45
N PHE A 72 10.97 5.79 -14.95
CA PHE A 72 10.75 6.37 -13.62
C PHE A 72 9.33 6.94 -13.48
N MET A 73 8.89 7.76 -14.44
CA MET A 73 7.54 8.36 -14.39
C MET A 73 6.44 7.30 -14.38
N ARG A 74 6.57 6.26 -15.20
CA ARG A 74 5.62 5.14 -15.21
C ARG A 74 5.59 4.39 -13.88
N TYR A 75 6.75 4.22 -13.25
CA TYR A 75 6.82 3.57 -11.95
C TYR A 75 6.15 4.42 -10.86
N ALA A 76 6.47 5.72 -10.82
CA ALA A 76 5.88 6.66 -9.88
C ALA A 76 4.35 6.71 -10.01
N GLU A 77 3.81 6.71 -11.23
CA GLU A 77 2.37 6.66 -11.48
C GLU A 77 1.75 5.34 -10.99
N ALA A 78 2.39 4.20 -11.26
CA ALA A 78 1.93 2.90 -10.80
C ALA A 78 1.98 2.78 -9.27
N LEU A 79 2.97 3.39 -8.61
CA LEU A 79 3.05 3.47 -7.15
C LEU A 79 1.89 4.32 -6.60
N ASN A 80 1.64 5.48 -7.19
CA ASN A 80 0.55 6.36 -6.76
C ASN A 80 -0.82 5.66 -6.80
N GLU A 81 -1.11 4.94 -7.89
CA GLU A 81 -2.37 4.18 -8.01
C GLU A 81 -2.48 3.06 -6.96
N GLN A 82 -1.37 2.41 -6.61
CA GLN A 82 -1.36 1.42 -5.52
C GLN A 82 -1.60 2.07 -4.15
N VAL A 83 -0.99 3.21 -3.88
CA VAL A 83 -1.19 3.98 -2.64
C VAL A 83 -2.66 4.41 -2.54
N LYS A 84 -3.22 5.03 -3.57
CA LYS A 84 -4.65 5.40 -3.60
C LYS A 84 -5.56 4.22 -3.29
N ALA A 85 -5.33 3.08 -3.95
CA ALA A 85 -6.15 1.89 -3.75
C ALA A 85 -6.03 1.33 -2.33
N LEU A 86 -4.81 1.30 -1.77
CA LEU A 86 -4.55 0.84 -0.41
C LEU A 86 -5.31 1.72 0.59
N TYR A 87 -5.06 3.03 0.61
CA TYR A 87 -5.68 3.94 1.57
C TYR A 87 -7.21 4.01 1.39
N ALA A 88 -7.72 4.00 0.15
CA ALA A 88 -9.16 3.95 -0.10
C ALA A 88 -9.82 2.70 0.49
N SER A 89 -9.13 1.54 0.50
CA SER A 89 -9.63 0.32 1.12
C SER A 89 -9.74 0.40 2.65
N HIS A 90 -9.00 1.34 3.26
CA HIS A 90 -9.00 1.63 4.69
C HIS A 90 -9.91 2.81 5.07
N GLY A 91 -10.63 3.39 4.10
CA GLY A 91 -11.54 4.52 4.35
C GLY A 91 -10.84 5.88 4.48
N SER A 92 -9.56 5.95 4.12
CA SER A 92 -8.78 7.18 3.99
C SER A 92 -8.45 7.45 2.52
N TYR A 93 -7.95 8.64 2.23
CA TYR A 93 -7.47 9.02 0.91
C TYR A 93 -5.98 9.37 1.04
N ALA A 94 -5.16 8.81 0.16
CA ALA A 94 -3.77 9.20 0.03
C ALA A 94 -3.38 9.28 -1.46
N ASP A 95 -2.53 10.23 -1.77
CA ASP A 95 -2.00 10.47 -3.13
C ASP A 95 -0.54 10.91 -3.01
N ILE A 96 0.33 10.29 -3.81
CA ILE A 96 1.74 10.66 -3.94
C ILE A 96 1.99 10.98 -5.41
N GLU A 97 2.00 12.26 -5.74
CA GLU A 97 2.18 12.73 -7.12
C GLU A 97 3.61 13.22 -7.35
N VAL A 98 4.28 12.66 -8.36
CA VAL A 98 5.56 13.17 -8.86
C VAL A 98 5.31 14.12 -10.03
N TYR A 99 5.82 15.34 -9.94
CA TYR A 99 5.62 16.37 -10.95
C TYR A 99 6.83 17.30 -11.07
N ASN A 100 6.85 18.14 -12.11
CA ASN A 100 7.94 19.08 -12.40
C ASN A 100 9.33 18.39 -12.45
N VAL A 101 9.42 17.27 -13.17
CA VAL A 101 10.68 16.54 -13.34
C VAL A 101 11.63 17.32 -14.24
N SER A 102 12.79 17.65 -13.70
CA SER A 102 13.89 18.33 -14.38
C SER A 102 14.89 17.30 -14.89
N LEU A 103 15.23 17.41 -16.18
CA LEU A 103 16.13 16.49 -16.85
C LEU A 103 17.46 17.17 -17.21
N GLY A 104 18.56 16.47 -17.00
CA GLY A 104 19.87 16.80 -17.55
C GLY A 104 20.18 15.98 -18.80
N CYS A 105 21.24 16.37 -19.51
CA CYS A 105 21.76 15.63 -20.65
C CYS A 105 23.16 15.12 -20.34
N ALA A 106 23.38 13.82 -20.51
CA ALA A 106 24.69 13.21 -20.28
C ALA A 106 25.61 13.33 -21.52
N ASP A 107 25.05 13.58 -22.70
CA ASP A 107 25.76 13.71 -23.97
C ASP A 107 25.47 15.05 -24.68
N ASP A 108 26.38 15.46 -25.57
CA ASP A 108 26.29 16.71 -26.33
C ASP A 108 25.02 16.81 -27.20
N ASN A 109 24.43 15.66 -27.55
CA ASN A 109 23.22 15.57 -28.37
C ASN A 109 21.93 15.31 -27.56
N CYS A 110 22.00 15.26 -26.22
CA CYS A 110 20.86 14.99 -25.34
C CYS A 110 20.07 13.72 -25.68
N VAL A 111 20.72 12.68 -26.23
CA VAL A 111 20.09 11.38 -26.47
C VAL A 111 19.90 10.64 -25.14
N VAL A 112 20.84 10.79 -24.21
CA VAL A 112 20.77 10.21 -22.87
C VAL A 112 20.36 11.30 -21.89
N LYS A 113 19.09 11.26 -21.48
CA LYS A 113 18.54 12.17 -20.48
C LYS A 113 18.64 11.51 -19.12
N TYR A 114 18.99 12.31 -18.11
CA TYR A 114 18.97 11.87 -16.74
C TYR A 114 18.10 12.73 -15.84
N ILE A 115 17.54 12.14 -14.79
CA ILE A 115 16.75 12.89 -13.80
C ILE A 115 17.70 13.70 -12.94
N LYS A 116 17.46 15.01 -12.82
CA LYS A 116 18.25 15.92 -11.97
C LYS A 116 17.50 16.30 -10.69
N SER A 117 16.19 16.52 -10.81
CA SER A 117 15.35 16.85 -9.67
C SER A 117 13.88 16.66 -10.01
N PHE A 118 13.03 16.52 -9.01
CA PHE A 118 11.58 16.47 -9.16
C PHE A 118 10.89 17.00 -7.89
N ASN A 119 9.60 17.30 -7.99
CA ASN A 119 8.77 17.57 -6.82
C ASN A 119 7.86 16.38 -6.56
N VAL A 120 7.66 16.08 -5.28
CA VAL A 120 6.66 15.12 -4.82
C VAL A 120 5.61 15.87 -4.03
N ARG A 121 4.33 15.65 -4.32
CA ARG A 121 3.21 16.09 -3.51
C ARG A 121 2.63 14.89 -2.79
N ILE A 122 2.58 14.96 -1.47
CA ILE A 122 1.84 14.01 -0.64
C ILE A 122 0.54 14.68 -0.24
N VAL A 123 -0.58 14.02 -0.52
CA VAL A 123 -1.88 14.35 0.05
C VAL A 123 -2.34 13.17 0.89
N PHE A 124 -2.81 13.45 2.09
CA PHE A 124 -3.44 12.48 2.96
C PHE A 124 -4.70 13.10 3.57
N SER A 125 -5.82 12.38 3.55
CA SER A 125 -7.09 12.86 4.08
C SER A 125 -7.86 11.72 4.70
N ASN A 126 -8.30 11.92 5.94
CA ASN A 126 -9.20 11.02 6.64
C ASN A 126 -10.23 11.86 7.44
N PRO A 127 -11.21 11.25 8.13
CA PRO A 127 -12.21 12.01 8.89
C PRO A 127 -11.67 12.90 10.03
N GLU A 128 -10.42 12.71 10.44
CA GLU A 128 -9.80 13.42 11.57
C GLU A 128 -8.80 14.50 11.14
N ILE A 129 -8.09 14.29 10.03
CA ILE A 129 -7.02 15.16 9.55
C ILE A 129 -6.99 15.21 8.01
N ASP A 130 -6.72 16.41 7.52
CA ASP A 130 -6.30 16.67 6.15
C ASP A 130 -4.85 17.17 6.17
N TYR A 131 -4.03 16.58 5.31
CA TYR A 131 -2.60 16.83 5.23
C TYR A 131 -2.17 16.97 3.77
N GLU A 132 -1.38 18.00 3.50
CA GLU A 132 -0.76 18.21 2.20
C GLU A 132 0.67 18.71 2.40
N GLU A 133 1.62 18.09 1.72
CA GLU A 133 3.03 18.47 1.73
C GLU A 133 3.59 18.39 0.32
N VAL A 134 4.48 19.33 0.01
CA VAL A 134 5.28 19.28 -1.22
C VAL A 134 6.74 19.24 -0.83
N GLN A 135 7.45 18.25 -1.34
CA GLN A 135 8.88 18.08 -1.13
C GLN A 135 9.63 18.16 -2.45
N PHE A 136 10.71 18.94 -2.46
CA PHE A 136 11.65 18.99 -3.56
C PHE A 136 12.73 17.93 -3.36
N VAL A 137 12.95 17.10 -4.37
CA VAL A 137 13.96 16.04 -4.36
C VAL A 137 15.01 16.33 -5.42
N GLN A 138 16.28 16.30 -5.00
CA GLN A 138 17.43 16.40 -5.88
C GLN A 138 18.09 15.02 -6.00
N VAL A 139 18.41 14.65 -7.24
CA VAL A 139 19.05 13.40 -7.66
C VAL A 139 20.49 13.70 -8.05
#